data_AF-F8CG29-F1
#
_entry.id   AF-F8CG29-F1
#
_cell.length_a   1.000
_cell.length_b   1.000
_cell.length_c   1.000
_cell.angle_alpha   90.00
_cell.angle_beta   90.00
_cell.angle_gamma   90.00
#
_symmetry.space_group_name_H-M   'P 1'
#
loop_
_entity.id
_entity.type
_entity.pdbx_description
1 polymer ?
#
loop_
_entity_poly.entity_id
_entity_poly.type
_entity_poly.pdbx_seq_one_letter_code
_entity_poly.pdbx_strand_id
1 'polypeptide(L)'
;MSLPALAPAGATPPRPPPAVPSVAPAVPSIAPAVPGVAPLATGPRAPSGTVPSIPSVAPIVPPIPPAAAMAATPSRSTGPDLDAQQLADLEARCSRLDQLDYFEVLMLEKTATPADIKRAFYRESRTYHPDRFFQVDSKELKERINDLYKRVTEAYYVLRDDSKRKKYVTDVTGPERAQKLRFTEASEAETKAAAKKEQEEQIGTHPKGRQFFQQAQRDADAGNWAAAERNLKMALTYEPANARYKERLAEVQKQSQDESRDKGGSFKIR
;
A
#
# COMPACT_ATOMS: atom_id res chain seq x y z
N MET A 1 25.87 59.01 40.22
CA MET A 1 25.49 57.72 40.84
C MET A 1 25.49 56.68 39.75
N SER A 2 26.51 55.82 39.75
CA SER A 2 26.68 54.70 38.82
C SER A 2 25.88 53.49 39.30
N LEU A 3 25.20 52.80 38.39
CA LEU A 3 24.79 51.40 38.55
C LEU A 3 25.02 50.65 37.22
N PRO A 4 25.39 49.35 37.26
CA PRO A 4 26.07 48.68 36.17
C PRO A 4 25.26 47.60 35.43
N ALA A 5 25.87 47.18 34.32
CA ALA A 5 25.60 46.09 33.38
C ALA A 5 24.81 44.84 33.83
N LEU A 6 24.04 44.28 32.89
CA LEU A 6 23.93 42.83 32.73
C LEU A 6 23.71 42.44 31.26
N ALA A 7 24.61 41.58 30.77
CA ALA A 7 24.66 41.01 29.43
C ALA A 7 23.68 39.81 29.27
N PRO A 8 23.45 39.30 28.04
CA PRO A 8 22.36 38.37 27.74
C PRO A 8 22.72 36.90 28.04
N ALA A 9 21.78 36.16 28.64
CA ALA A 9 21.91 34.72 28.89
C ALA A 9 21.69 33.91 27.60
N GLY A 10 22.66 33.06 27.30
CA GLY A 10 22.69 32.18 26.13
C GLY A 10 21.61 31.11 26.11
N ALA A 11 21.05 30.88 24.92
CA ALA A 11 20.24 29.72 24.61
C ALA A 11 21.13 28.50 24.34
N THR A 12 21.01 27.46 25.16
CA THR A 12 21.61 26.14 24.94
C THR A 12 20.83 25.37 23.86
N PRO A 13 21.49 24.68 22.91
CA PRO A 13 20.81 23.84 21.93
C PRO A 13 20.36 22.49 22.54
N PRO A 14 19.26 21.88 22.04
CA PRO A 14 18.76 20.60 22.54
C PRO A 14 19.63 19.41 22.11
N ARG A 15 19.72 18.45 23.03
CA ARG A 15 20.48 17.19 22.96
C ARG A 15 19.89 16.21 21.94
N PRO A 16 20.71 15.48 21.16
CA PRO A 16 20.22 14.44 20.24
C PRO A 16 19.84 13.13 20.97
N PRO A 17 18.89 12.34 20.45
CA PRO A 17 18.46 11.07 21.03
C PRO A 17 19.47 9.94 20.80
N PRO A 18 19.47 8.88 21.64
CA PRO A 18 20.45 7.79 21.58
C PRO A 18 20.20 6.84 20.40
N ALA A 19 21.30 6.37 19.81
CA ALA A 19 21.34 5.40 18.72
C ALA A 19 20.88 4.01 19.17
N VAL A 20 20.01 3.37 18.37
CA VAL A 20 19.64 1.96 18.51
C VAL A 20 20.64 1.06 17.76
N PRO A 21 21.05 -0.09 18.32
CA PRO A 21 22.04 -0.97 17.69
C PRO A 21 21.46 -1.78 16.52
N SER A 22 22.29 -1.89 15.48
CA SER A 22 22.08 -2.63 14.23
C SER A 22 22.13 -4.14 14.47
N VAL A 23 21.05 -4.84 14.12
CA VAL A 23 20.99 -6.31 14.10
C VAL A 23 21.22 -6.79 12.67
N ALA A 24 22.31 -7.55 12.48
CA ALA A 24 22.69 -8.18 11.22
C ALA A 24 21.71 -9.30 10.81
N PRO A 25 21.48 -9.53 9.50
CA PRO A 25 20.65 -10.64 9.03
C PRO A 25 21.45 -11.96 8.98
N ALA A 26 20.92 -12.99 9.62
CA ALA A 26 21.39 -14.37 9.51
C ALA A 26 20.90 -15.00 8.19
N VAL A 27 21.83 -15.54 7.42
CA VAL A 27 21.56 -16.38 6.24
C VAL A 27 21.47 -17.86 6.65
N PRO A 28 20.42 -18.62 6.29
CA PRO A 28 20.44 -20.06 6.44
C PRO A 28 21.13 -20.73 5.23
N SER A 29 22.10 -21.57 5.56
CA SER A 29 22.92 -22.38 4.65
C SER A 29 22.12 -23.55 4.07
N ILE A 30 22.20 -23.72 2.74
CA ILE A 30 21.63 -24.83 1.98
C ILE A 30 22.64 -25.98 1.97
N ALA A 31 22.22 -27.19 2.36
CA ALA A 31 22.96 -28.42 2.15
C ALA A 31 22.22 -29.33 1.13
N PRO A 32 22.94 -30.07 0.27
CA PRO A 32 22.36 -30.75 -0.89
C PRO A 32 21.91 -32.19 -0.61
N ALA A 33 20.98 -32.65 -1.46
CA ALA A 33 20.50 -34.02 -1.57
C ALA A 33 21.53 -34.95 -2.22
N VAL A 34 21.53 -36.23 -1.85
CA VAL A 34 21.99 -37.34 -2.71
C VAL A 34 21.05 -38.56 -2.60
N PRO A 35 20.86 -39.34 -3.69
CA PRO A 35 19.84 -40.38 -3.83
C PRO A 35 20.40 -41.81 -3.69
N GLY A 36 19.56 -42.79 -3.32
CA GLY A 36 19.98 -44.18 -3.20
C GLY A 36 18.85 -45.22 -3.20
N VAL A 37 18.57 -45.74 -4.41
CA VAL A 37 18.27 -47.15 -4.79
C VAL A 37 17.50 -48.11 -3.83
N ALA A 38 16.41 -48.67 -4.38
CA ALA A 38 15.75 -49.92 -3.94
C ALA A 38 16.61 -51.18 -4.24
N PRO A 39 16.31 -52.39 -3.70
CA PRO A 39 15.30 -53.26 -4.32
C PRO A 39 14.52 -54.23 -3.38
N LEU A 40 13.65 -55.03 -4.02
CA LEU A 40 12.65 -56.00 -3.55
C LEU A 40 13.15 -57.08 -2.55
N ALA A 41 12.24 -57.60 -1.71
CA ALA A 41 11.75 -59.00 -1.80
C ALA A 41 10.81 -59.42 -0.64
N THR A 42 9.79 -60.22 -1.03
CA THR A 42 9.15 -61.34 -0.29
C THR A 42 8.36 -61.12 1.02
N GLY A 43 7.06 -61.44 0.97
CA GLY A 43 6.29 -61.89 2.15
C GLY A 43 6.79 -63.23 2.70
N PRO A 44 6.25 -63.77 3.82
CA PRO A 44 4.81 -64.01 3.97
C PRO A 44 4.22 -63.91 5.40
N ARG A 45 2.89 -64.08 5.44
CA ARG A 45 2.07 -64.72 6.48
C ARG A 45 1.68 -63.93 7.74
N ALA A 46 0.35 -63.85 7.92
CA ALA A 46 -0.38 -63.37 9.09
C ALA A 46 -0.06 -64.15 10.38
N PRO A 47 -0.34 -63.54 11.54
CA PRO A 47 -1.33 -64.16 12.41
C PRO A 47 -2.36 -63.17 12.96
N SER A 48 -3.55 -63.73 13.17
CA SER A 48 -4.72 -63.16 13.82
C SER A 48 -4.38 -62.45 15.13
N GLY A 49 -4.85 -61.21 15.26
CA GLY A 49 -4.84 -60.43 16.49
C GLY A 49 -6.22 -59.82 16.70
N THR A 50 -6.94 -60.42 17.65
CA THR A 50 -8.22 -60.02 18.24
C THR A 50 -8.44 -58.51 18.36
N VAL A 51 -9.53 -58.02 17.77
CA VAL A 51 -10.11 -56.69 18.02
C VAL A 51 -10.80 -56.67 19.39
N PRO A 52 -10.45 -55.75 20.31
CA PRO A 52 -11.28 -55.49 21.47
C PRO A 52 -12.51 -54.66 21.07
N SER A 53 -13.67 -55.20 21.43
CA SER A 53 -15.01 -54.63 21.25
C SER A 53 -15.13 -53.31 22.01
N ILE A 54 -15.39 -52.22 21.28
CA ILE A 54 -15.72 -50.91 21.84
C ILE A 54 -17.26 -50.86 21.97
N PRO A 55 -17.85 -50.58 23.14
CA PRO A 55 -19.29 -50.45 23.26
C PRO A 55 -19.78 -49.21 22.49
N SER A 56 -20.70 -49.46 21.56
CA SER A 56 -21.44 -48.46 20.79
C SER A 56 -22.34 -47.64 21.73
N VAL A 57 -21.96 -46.40 21.99
CA VAL A 57 -22.84 -45.40 22.62
C VAL A 57 -23.66 -44.76 21.50
N ALA A 58 -24.95 -45.08 21.47
CA ALA A 58 -25.91 -44.49 20.56
C ALA A 58 -26.06 -42.97 20.81
N PRO A 59 -26.12 -42.12 19.77
CA PRO A 59 -26.60 -40.75 19.96
C PRO A 59 -28.11 -40.77 20.17
N ILE A 60 -28.55 -40.29 21.33
CA ILE A 60 -29.95 -39.98 21.62
C ILE A 60 -30.41 -38.89 20.65
N VAL A 61 -31.23 -39.28 19.68
CA VAL A 61 -32.01 -38.39 18.82
C VAL A 61 -33.28 -38.01 19.59
N PRO A 62 -33.58 -36.73 19.85
CA PRO A 62 -34.87 -36.35 20.41
C PRO A 62 -35.99 -36.54 19.35
N PRO A 63 -37.20 -36.95 19.75
CA PRO A 63 -38.30 -37.19 18.82
C PRO A 63 -38.85 -35.88 18.26
N ILE A 64 -39.10 -35.89 16.95
CA ILE A 64 -39.75 -34.85 16.18
C ILE A 64 -41.26 -34.90 16.49
N PRO A 65 -41.91 -33.83 16.96
CA PRO A 65 -43.37 -33.80 17.13
C PRO A 65 -44.08 -33.60 15.78
N PRO A 66 -45.27 -34.20 15.56
CA PRO A 66 -46.02 -34.03 14.33
C PRO A 66 -46.77 -32.70 14.29
N ALA A 67 -46.89 -32.18 13.07
CA ALA A 67 -47.57 -30.94 12.71
C ALA A 67 -49.06 -30.92 13.12
N ALA A 68 -49.49 -29.82 13.72
CA ALA A 68 -50.87 -29.38 13.72
C ALA A 68 -50.97 -27.84 13.83
N ALA A 69 -51.38 -27.24 12.70
CA ALA A 69 -52.30 -26.10 12.58
C ALA A 69 -51.97 -24.73 13.23
N MET A 70 -51.67 -23.79 12.33
CA MET A 70 -52.29 -22.46 12.21
C MET A 70 -52.03 -21.39 13.28
N ALA A 71 -50.99 -20.59 13.04
CA ALA A 71 -51.10 -19.13 13.08
C ALA A 71 -50.17 -18.56 12.00
N ALA A 72 -50.77 -18.17 10.87
CA ALA A 72 -50.07 -17.59 9.75
C ALA A 72 -49.58 -16.18 10.11
N THR A 73 -48.34 -16.06 10.55
CA THR A 73 -47.57 -14.83 10.32
C THR A 73 -47.20 -14.79 8.84
N PRO A 74 -47.46 -13.69 8.10
CA PRO A 74 -47.10 -13.63 6.69
C PRO A 74 -45.57 -13.59 6.57
N SER A 75 -44.98 -14.76 6.38
CA SER A 75 -43.68 -14.90 5.75
C SER A 75 -43.82 -14.42 4.31
N ARG A 76 -43.68 -13.10 4.10
CA ARG A 76 -43.54 -12.51 2.77
C ARG A 76 -42.21 -12.94 2.19
N SER A 77 -42.22 -14.07 1.48
CA SER A 77 -41.37 -14.26 0.32
C SER A 77 -41.93 -13.37 -0.80
N THR A 78 -41.65 -12.08 -0.74
CA THR A 78 -41.83 -11.15 -1.85
C THR A 78 -40.44 -10.91 -2.44
N GLY A 79 -40.30 -10.96 -3.77
CA GLY A 79 -39.10 -10.42 -4.42
C GLY A 79 -38.82 -8.98 -3.97
N PRO A 80 -37.67 -8.40 -4.30
CA PRO A 80 -37.35 -7.05 -3.84
C PRO A 80 -38.21 -6.06 -4.63
N ASP A 81 -39.46 -5.87 -4.20
CA ASP A 81 -40.17 -4.63 -4.46
C ASP A 81 -39.46 -3.60 -3.57
N LEU A 82 -38.37 -3.05 -4.10
CA LEU A 82 -37.70 -1.91 -3.49
C LEU A 82 -38.74 -0.79 -3.46
N ASP A 83 -39.16 -0.41 -2.26
CA ASP A 83 -40.14 0.64 -2.09
C ASP A 83 -39.65 1.91 -2.80
N ALA A 84 -40.54 2.69 -3.42
CA ALA A 84 -40.18 3.91 -4.14
C ALA A 84 -39.34 4.89 -3.29
N GLN A 85 -39.55 4.89 -1.97
CA GLN A 85 -38.73 5.65 -1.02
C GLN A 85 -37.28 5.17 -0.93
N GLN A 86 -37.04 3.85 -1.01
CA GLN A 86 -35.70 3.28 -1.01
C GLN A 86 -34.98 3.70 -2.29
N LEU A 87 -35.61 3.62 -3.45
CA LEU A 87 -35.01 4.07 -4.72
C LEU A 87 -34.65 5.56 -4.70
N ALA A 88 -35.51 6.41 -4.12
CA ALA A 88 -35.24 7.84 -3.97
C ALA A 88 -34.06 8.13 -3.02
N ASP A 89 -33.96 7.41 -1.89
CA ASP A 89 -32.81 7.54 -0.97
C ASP A 89 -31.49 7.11 -1.64
N LEU A 90 -31.53 6.02 -2.40
CA LEU A 90 -30.38 5.54 -3.17
C LEU A 90 -29.93 6.58 -4.20
N GLU A 91 -30.86 7.19 -4.94
CA GLU A 91 -30.57 8.23 -5.91
C GLU A 91 -29.99 9.49 -5.25
N ALA A 92 -30.55 9.93 -4.12
CA ALA A 92 -30.03 11.06 -3.35
C ALA A 92 -28.63 10.79 -2.79
N ARG A 93 -28.33 9.53 -2.45
CA ARG A 93 -26.99 9.12 -2.03
C ARG A 93 -26.03 9.10 -3.21
N CYS A 94 -26.43 8.52 -4.35
CA CYS A 94 -25.64 8.50 -5.58
C CYS A 94 -25.26 9.91 -6.05
N SER A 95 -26.18 10.86 -5.95
CA SER A 95 -25.96 12.26 -6.33
C SER A 95 -24.94 12.98 -5.45
N ARG A 96 -24.74 12.54 -4.20
CA ARG A 96 -23.76 13.12 -3.26
C ARG A 96 -22.42 12.38 -3.25
N LEU A 97 -22.26 11.30 -4.01
CA LEU A 97 -21.06 10.45 -3.92
C LEU A 97 -19.75 11.17 -4.24
N ASP A 98 -19.78 12.12 -5.16
CA ASP A 98 -18.61 12.92 -5.53
C ASP A 98 -18.12 13.83 -4.40
N GLN A 99 -18.96 14.10 -3.40
CA GLN A 99 -18.65 14.97 -2.26
C GLN A 99 -18.31 14.19 -0.98
N LEU A 100 -18.46 12.86 -0.98
CA LEU A 100 -18.30 12.02 0.21
C LEU A 100 -16.91 11.36 0.29
N ASP A 101 -16.34 11.37 1.49
CA ASP A 101 -15.10 10.65 1.81
C ASP A 101 -15.33 9.13 1.81
N TYR A 102 -14.27 8.32 1.69
CA TYR A 102 -14.35 6.87 1.79
C TYR A 102 -14.89 6.36 3.12
N PHE A 103 -14.63 7.09 4.21
CA PHE A 103 -15.23 6.79 5.51
C PHE A 103 -16.74 7.05 5.49
N GLU A 104 -17.19 8.15 4.90
CA GLU A 104 -18.61 8.50 4.78
C GLU A 104 -19.34 7.56 3.81
N VAL A 105 -18.70 7.15 2.72
CA VAL A 105 -19.23 6.15 1.76
C VAL A 105 -19.50 4.81 2.47
N LEU A 106 -18.63 4.39 3.39
CA LEU A 106 -18.83 3.17 4.19
C LEU A 106 -19.67 3.40 5.46
N MET A 107 -20.12 4.63 5.72
CA MET A 107 -20.78 5.06 6.95
C MET A 107 -19.99 4.67 8.21
N LEU A 108 -18.72 5.05 8.22
CA LEU A 108 -17.78 4.82 9.30
C LEU A 108 -17.16 6.12 9.77
N GLU A 109 -16.74 6.13 11.03
CA GLU A 109 -15.93 7.19 11.58
C GLU A 109 -14.46 7.06 11.12
N LYS A 110 -13.72 8.16 11.09
CA LYS A 110 -12.29 8.20 10.76
C LYS A 110 -11.43 7.40 11.74
N THR A 111 -11.96 7.09 12.92
CA THR A 111 -11.35 6.28 13.99
C THR A 111 -11.63 4.77 13.85
N ALA A 112 -12.39 4.36 12.84
CA ALA A 112 -12.82 2.97 12.66
C ALA A 112 -11.64 1.99 12.50
N THR A 113 -11.78 0.81 13.10
CA THR A 113 -10.78 -0.26 13.02
C THR A 113 -10.85 -0.98 11.67
N PRO A 114 -9.77 -1.67 11.23
CA PRO A 114 -9.82 -2.48 10.00
C PRO A 114 -10.91 -3.56 10.03
N ALA A 115 -11.26 -4.07 11.22
CA ALA A 115 -12.36 -5.02 11.38
C ALA A 115 -13.72 -4.37 11.08
N ASP A 116 -13.94 -3.13 11.53
CA ASP A 116 -15.16 -2.38 11.25
C ASP A 116 -15.27 -1.97 9.77
N ILE A 117 -14.15 -1.60 9.14
CA ILE A 117 -14.06 -1.34 7.69
C ILE A 117 -14.53 -2.57 6.89
N LYS A 118 -14.03 -3.75 7.26
CA LYS A 118 -14.42 -5.01 6.61
C LYS A 118 -15.92 -5.31 6.82
N ARG A 119 -16.44 -5.14 8.04
CA ARG A 119 -17.87 -5.35 8.34
C ARG A 119 -18.77 -4.38 7.57
N ALA A 120 -18.41 -3.10 7.54
CA ALA A 120 -19.15 -2.09 6.81
C ALA A 120 -19.16 -2.37 5.31
N PHE A 121 -18.03 -2.76 4.73
CA PHE A 121 -17.95 -3.13 3.33
C PHE A 121 -18.92 -4.27 2.97
N TYR A 122 -18.99 -5.35 3.76
CA TYR A 122 -19.94 -6.44 3.47
C TYR A 122 -21.41 -6.00 3.57
N ARG A 123 -21.73 -5.14 4.55
CA ARG A 123 -23.09 -4.58 4.72
C ARG A 123 -23.47 -3.72 3.51
N GLU A 124 -22.59 -2.82 3.11
CA GLU A 124 -22.79 -1.89 2.00
C GLU A 124 -22.83 -2.65 0.67
N SER A 125 -21.87 -3.53 0.41
CA SER A 125 -21.78 -4.34 -0.80
C SER A 125 -23.05 -5.15 -1.05
N ARG A 126 -23.61 -5.79 -0.02
CA ARG A 126 -24.88 -6.53 -0.14
C ARG A 126 -26.09 -5.61 -0.36
N THR A 127 -26.04 -4.40 0.19
CA THR A 127 -27.14 -3.42 0.05
C THR A 127 -27.18 -2.85 -1.36
N TYR A 128 -26.02 -2.50 -1.90
CA TYR A 128 -25.83 -1.79 -3.18
C TYR A 128 -25.37 -2.70 -4.32
N HIS A 129 -25.49 -4.03 -4.18
CA HIS A 129 -25.08 -4.96 -5.23
C HIS A 129 -25.96 -4.78 -6.48
N PRO A 130 -25.38 -4.61 -7.70
CA PRO A 130 -26.15 -4.32 -8.91
C PRO A 130 -27.18 -5.40 -9.27
N ASP A 131 -26.97 -6.64 -8.83
CA ASP A 131 -27.91 -7.76 -9.02
C ASP A 131 -29.27 -7.54 -8.36
N ARG A 132 -29.33 -6.83 -7.21
CA ARG A 132 -30.62 -6.48 -6.57
C ARG A 132 -31.44 -5.50 -7.38
N PHE A 133 -30.81 -4.76 -8.28
CA PHE A 133 -31.41 -3.67 -9.05
C PHE A 133 -31.55 -4.01 -10.54
N PHE A 134 -31.34 -5.28 -10.91
CA PHE A 134 -31.45 -5.73 -12.30
C PHE A 134 -32.87 -5.55 -12.86
N GLN A 135 -33.89 -5.64 -12.00
CA GLN A 135 -35.31 -5.53 -12.36
C GLN A 135 -35.82 -4.08 -12.51
N VAL A 136 -34.99 -3.07 -12.22
CA VAL A 136 -35.38 -1.65 -12.33
C VAL A 136 -35.33 -1.21 -13.80
N ASP A 137 -36.40 -0.59 -14.32
CA ASP A 137 -36.46 -0.16 -15.72
C ASP A 137 -35.55 1.05 -16.06
N SER A 138 -35.17 1.84 -15.05
CA SER A 138 -34.27 2.99 -15.23
C SER A 138 -32.81 2.54 -15.42
N LYS A 139 -32.32 2.70 -16.65
CA LYS A 139 -30.90 2.47 -17.00
C LYS A 139 -29.97 3.43 -16.24
N GLU A 140 -30.35 4.70 -16.12
CA GLU A 140 -29.55 5.72 -15.46
C GLU A 140 -29.34 5.39 -13.97
N LEU A 141 -30.39 4.91 -13.30
CA LEU A 141 -30.30 4.50 -11.90
C LEU A 141 -29.37 3.27 -11.74
N LYS A 142 -29.43 2.31 -12.67
CA LYS A 142 -28.52 1.15 -12.68
C LYS A 142 -27.06 1.57 -12.81
N GLU A 143 -26.76 2.52 -13.70
CA GLU A 143 -25.41 3.06 -13.87
C GLU A 143 -24.94 3.77 -12.59
N ARG A 144 -25.78 4.62 -11.98
CA ARG A 144 -25.48 5.28 -10.70
C ARG A 144 -25.22 4.30 -9.56
N ILE A 145 -26.01 3.23 -9.46
CA ILE A 145 -25.81 2.17 -8.46
C ILE A 145 -24.51 1.41 -8.72
N ASN A 146 -24.18 1.16 -9.98
CA ASN A 146 -22.92 0.54 -10.35
C ASN A 146 -21.72 1.43 -9.93
N ASP A 147 -21.81 2.74 -10.14
CA ASP A 147 -20.79 3.69 -9.71
C ASP A 147 -20.69 3.80 -8.19
N LEU A 148 -21.81 3.77 -7.47
CA LEU A 148 -21.82 3.65 -6.01
C LEU A 148 -21.12 2.38 -5.53
N TYR A 149 -21.42 1.24 -6.15
CA TYR A 149 -20.81 -0.04 -5.81
C TYR A 149 -19.29 -0.04 -6.07
N LYS A 150 -18.86 0.52 -7.20
CA LYS A 150 -17.44 0.75 -7.49
C LYS A 150 -16.80 1.61 -6.39
N ARG A 151 -17.45 2.71 -5.99
CA ARG A 151 -16.97 3.63 -4.96
C ARG A 151 -16.80 2.95 -3.60
N VAL A 152 -17.77 2.14 -3.18
CA VAL A 152 -17.72 1.32 -1.96
C VAL A 152 -16.55 0.34 -2.00
N THR A 153 -16.31 -0.27 -3.17
CA THR A 153 -15.22 -1.21 -3.38
C THR A 153 -13.86 -0.51 -3.34
N GLU A 154 -13.71 0.62 -4.02
CA GLU A 154 -12.52 1.49 -3.97
C GLU A 154 -12.21 1.91 -2.52
N ALA A 155 -13.23 2.36 -1.77
CA ALA A 155 -13.11 2.74 -0.36
C ALA A 155 -12.50 1.61 0.48
N TYR A 156 -13.00 0.40 0.32
CA TYR A 156 -12.47 -0.77 1.02
C TYR A 156 -11.01 -1.08 0.65
N TYR A 157 -10.65 -1.03 -0.63
CA TYR A 157 -9.28 -1.28 -1.08
C TYR A 157 -8.26 -0.28 -0.51
N VAL A 158 -8.66 0.99 -0.38
CA VAL A 158 -7.80 2.06 0.17
C VAL A 158 -7.72 1.97 1.68
N LEU A 159 -8.84 1.74 2.36
CA LEU A 159 -8.92 1.76 3.82
C LEU A 159 -8.43 0.47 4.50
N ARG A 160 -8.43 -0.67 3.79
CA ARG A 160 -7.92 -1.93 4.35
C ARG A 160 -6.40 -1.95 4.52
N ASP A 161 -5.68 -1.20 3.69
CA ASP A 161 -4.22 -1.15 3.70
C ASP A 161 -3.76 -0.03 4.63
N ASP A 162 -3.02 -0.36 5.69
CA ASP A 162 -2.59 0.62 6.69
C ASP A 162 -1.73 1.75 6.10
N SER A 163 -0.95 1.49 5.04
CA SER A 163 -0.13 2.51 4.38
C SER A 163 -0.98 3.47 3.57
N LYS A 164 -1.95 2.94 2.80
CA LYS A 164 -2.89 3.77 2.03
C LYS A 164 -3.87 4.52 2.94
N ARG A 165 -4.36 3.90 4.01
CA ARG A 165 -5.24 4.53 5.00
C ARG A 165 -4.58 5.75 5.65
N LYS A 166 -3.31 5.65 6.06
CA LYS A 166 -2.58 6.78 6.67
C LYS A 166 -2.44 7.97 5.73
N LYS A 167 -2.08 7.71 4.47
CA LYS A 167 -2.02 8.76 3.42
C LYS A 167 -3.38 9.40 3.24
N TYR A 168 -4.42 8.58 3.06
CA TYR A 168 -5.78 9.05 2.86
C TYR A 168 -6.32 9.91 4.01
N VAL A 169 -6.08 9.51 5.27
CA VAL A 169 -6.48 10.31 6.45
C VAL A 169 -5.78 11.68 6.46
N THR A 170 -4.51 11.73 6.04
CA THR A 170 -3.76 12.98 5.93
C THR A 170 -4.34 13.88 4.83
N ASP A 171 -4.63 13.29 3.66
CA ASP A 171 -5.17 14.01 2.50
C ASP A 171 -6.59 14.57 2.76
N VAL A 172 -7.46 13.81 3.43
CA VAL A 172 -8.83 14.23 3.77
C VAL A 172 -8.87 15.35 4.82
N THR A 173 -7.81 15.50 5.62
CA THR A 173 -7.72 16.53 6.67
C THR A 173 -7.12 17.83 6.14
N GLY A 174 -6.57 17.84 4.91
CA GLY A 174 -5.95 19.01 4.29
C GLY A 174 -6.94 19.99 3.62
N PRO A 175 -6.47 21.20 3.24
CA PRO A 175 -7.28 22.21 2.55
C PRO A 175 -7.74 21.79 1.14
N GLU A 176 -7.14 20.75 0.55
CA GLU A 176 -7.48 20.18 -0.77
C GLU A 176 -8.43 18.96 -0.68
N ARG A 177 -9.22 18.83 0.41
CA ARG A 177 -10.16 17.71 0.61
C ARG A 177 -11.01 17.45 -0.64
N ALA A 178 -11.58 18.52 -1.22
CA ALA A 178 -12.44 18.49 -2.42
C ALA A 178 -11.78 17.85 -3.66
N GLN A 179 -10.46 17.96 -3.79
CA GLN A 179 -9.72 17.44 -4.96
C GLN A 179 -9.15 16.04 -4.72
N LYS A 180 -9.07 15.58 -3.47
CA LYS A 180 -8.45 14.29 -3.07
C LYS A 180 -9.43 13.26 -2.48
N LEU A 181 -10.74 13.52 -2.52
CA LEU A 181 -11.75 12.56 -2.07
C LEU A 181 -11.67 11.22 -2.85
N ARG A 182 -11.26 11.26 -4.12
CA ARG A 182 -11.17 10.08 -4.99
C ARG A 182 -9.72 9.62 -5.15
N PHE A 183 -9.34 8.59 -4.41
CA PHE A 183 -8.08 7.86 -4.62
C PHE A 183 -8.33 6.77 -5.68
N THR A 184 -8.29 7.12 -6.96
CA THR A 184 -8.32 6.11 -8.03
C THR A 184 -6.90 5.67 -8.35
N GLU A 185 -6.72 4.41 -8.73
CA GLU A 185 -5.44 3.97 -9.30
C GLU A 185 -5.09 4.77 -10.55
N ALA A 186 -6.08 5.29 -11.28
CA ALA A 186 -5.89 6.20 -12.40
C ALA A 186 -5.35 7.57 -11.97
N SER A 187 -5.86 8.18 -10.90
CA SER A 187 -5.36 9.47 -10.39
C SER A 187 -3.99 9.34 -9.74
N GLU A 188 -3.71 8.22 -9.05
CA GLU A 188 -2.35 7.88 -8.60
C GLU A 188 -1.44 7.59 -9.80
N ALA A 189 -1.91 6.89 -10.83
CA ALA A 189 -1.13 6.63 -12.03
C ALA A 189 -0.85 7.91 -12.81
N GLU A 190 -1.77 8.86 -12.86
CA GLU A 190 -1.60 10.16 -13.50
C GLU A 190 -0.68 11.07 -12.69
N THR A 191 -0.84 11.14 -11.35
CA THR A 191 0.10 11.91 -10.52
C THR A 191 1.48 11.26 -10.46
N LYS A 192 1.56 9.92 -10.43
CA LYS A 192 2.83 9.20 -10.50
C LYS A 192 3.43 9.23 -11.91
N ALA A 193 2.62 9.27 -12.97
CA ALA A 193 3.07 9.45 -14.34
C ALA A 193 3.49 10.90 -14.58
N ALA A 194 2.82 11.88 -13.99
CA ALA A 194 3.21 13.28 -14.00
C ALA A 194 4.52 13.48 -13.22
N ALA A 195 4.64 12.89 -12.03
CA ALA A 195 5.89 12.89 -11.26
C ALA A 195 7.01 12.12 -11.97
N LYS A 196 6.69 11.00 -12.63
CA LYS A 196 7.64 10.24 -13.46
C LYS A 196 8.05 11.03 -14.70
N LYS A 197 7.13 11.73 -15.35
CA LYS A 197 7.37 12.57 -16.52
C LYS A 197 8.21 13.79 -16.14
N GLU A 198 7.89 14.44 -15.04
CA GLU A 198 8.68 15.53 -14.46
C GLU A 198 10.09 15.03 -14.08
N GLN A 199 10.20 13.84 -13.49
CA GLN A 199 11.49 13.21 -13.18
C GLN A 199 12.25 12.78 -14.46
N GLU A 200 11.56 12.40 -15.53
CA GLU A 200 12.13 12.10 -16.85
C GLU A 200 12.61 13.38 -17.55
N GLU A 201 11.87 14.48 -17.42
CA GLU A 201 12.22 15.81 -17.92
C GLU A 201 13.39 16.41 -17.11
N GLN A 202 13.47 16.13 -15.80
CA GLN A 202 14.50 16.69 -14.92
C GLN A 202 15.79 15.87 -14.86
N ILE A 203 15.74 14.54 -14.99
CA ILE A 203 16.92 13.68 -14.79
C ILE A 203 17.32 13.02 -16.12
N GLY A 204 16.39 12.53 -16.92
CA GLY A 204 16.67 11.87 -18.19
C GLY A 204 15.61 10.83 -18.56
N THR A 205 15.54 10.46 -19.83
CA THR A 205 14.51 9.57 -20.37
C THR A 205 14.86 8.10 -20.11
N HIS A 206 16.14 7.74 -20.15
CA HIS A 206 16.59 6.36 -20.03
C HIS A 206 16.66 5.87 -18.56
N PRO A 207 16.08 4.71 -18.21
CA PRO A 207 16.05 4.23 -16.82
C PRO A 207 17.44 3.94 -16.23
N LYS A 208 18.35 3.32 -17.01
CA LYS A 208 19.74 3.10 -16.56
C LYS A 208 20.53 4.40 -16.43
N GLY A 209 20.32 5.36 -17.34
CA GLY A 209 20.96 6.68 -17.28
C GLY A 209 20.63 7.40 -15.98
N ARG A 210 19.34 7.40 -15.60
CA ARG A 210 18.86 7.97 -14.32
C ARG A 210 19.48 7.29 -13.11
N GLN A 211 19.56 5.96 -13.11
CA GLN A 211 20.14 5.21 -12.01
C GLN A 211 21.62 5.57 -11.80
N PHE A 212 22.40 5.63 -12.88
CA PHE A 212 23.81 6.03 -12.81
C PHE A 212 23.98 7.49 -12.39
N PHE A 213 23.11 8.40 -12.84
CA PHE A 213 23.12 9.79 -12.41
C PHE A 213 22.80 9.95 -10.91
N GLN A 214 21.77 9.25 -10.41
CA GLN A 214 21.46 9.23 -8.98
C GLN A 214 22.61 8.66 -8.16
N GLN A 215 23.26 7.61 -8.66
CA GLN A 215 24.43 7.05 -7.98
C GLN A 215 25.58 8.04 -7.95
N ALA A 216 25.84 8.75 -9.04
CA ALA A 216 26.85 9.79 -9.10
C ALA A 216 26.56 10.96 -8.16
N GLN A 217 25.29 11.35 -7.99
CA GLN A 217 24.90 12.34 -6.99
C GLN A 217 25.27 11.88 -5.59
N ARG A 218 24.88 10.65 -5.20
CA ARG A 218 25.24 10.08 -3.89
C ARG A 218 26.76 10.00 -3.68
N ASP A 219 27.51 9.62 -4.69
CA ASP A 219 28.97 9.55 -4.60
C ASP A 219 29.58 10.95 -4.45
N ALA A 220 29.05 11.96 -5.14
CA ALA A 220 29.47 13.35 -4.97
C ALA A 220 29.12 13.89 -3.58
N ASP A 221 27.93 13.60 -3.07
CA ASP A 221 27.50 13.96 -1.70
C ASP A 221 28.37 13.27 -0.63
N ALA A 222 28.86 12.07 -0.92
CA ALA A 222 29.81 11.33 -0.08
C ALA A 222 31.26 11.79 -0.24
N GLY A 223 31.56 12.77 -1.11
CA GLY A 223 32.91 13.24 -1.41
C GLY A 223 33.74 12.29 -2.28
N ASN A 224 33.13 11.22 -2.81
CA ASN A 224 33.78 10.25 -3.70
C ASN A 224 33.76 10.73 -5.15
N TRP A 225 34.45 11.84 -5.46
CA TRP A 225 34.41 12.49 -6.78
C TRP A 225 34.83 11.57 -7.93
N ALA A 226 35.81 10.69 -7.71
CA ALA A 226 36.25 9.72 -8.71
C ALA A 226 35.19 8.67 -9.06
N ALA A 227 34.38 8.25 -8.09
CA ALA A 227 33.25 7.32 -8.32
C ALA A 227 32.10 8.04 -9.02
N ALA A 228 31.81 9.28 -8.60
CA ALA A 228 30.81 10.14 -9.24
C ALA A 228 31.11 10.38 -10.72
N GLU A 229 32.37 10.64 -11.08
CA GLU A 229 32.78 10.83 -12.49
C GLU A 229 32.52 9.57 -13.33
N ARG A 230 32.89 8.39 -12.81
CA ARG A 230 32.68 7.12 -13.52
C ARG A 230 31.19 6.87 -13.76
N ASN A 231 30.36 7.09 -12.73
CA ASN A 231 28.92 6.92 -12.83
C ASN A 231 28.30 7.91 -13.82
N LEU A 232 28.77 9.16 -13.88
CA LEU A 232 28.31 10.14 -14.88
C LEU A 232 28.72 9.76 -16.31
N LYS A 233 29.92 9.21 -16.52
CA LYS A 233 30.31 8.67 -17.84
C LYS A 233 29.44 7.49 -18.25
N MET A 234 29.09 6.61 -17.32
CA MET A 234 28.15 5.52 -17.59
C MET A 234 26.75 6.06 -17.92
N ALA A 235 26.26 7.09 -17.22
CA ALA A 235 25.00 7.74 -17.56
C ALA A 235 24.99 8.32 -18.98
N LEU A 236 26.08 8.98 -19.39
CA LEU A 236 26.27 9.51 -20.75
C LEU A 236 26.40 8.44 -21.83
N THR A 237 26.76 7.20 -21.47
CA THR A 237 26.79 6.07 -22.42
C THR A 237 25.38 5.70 -22.87
N TYR A 238 24.39 5.84 -21.97
CA TYR A 238 22.98 5.60 -22.28
C TYR A 238 22.28 6.83 -22.86
N GLU A 239 22.64 8.03 -22.40
CA GLU A 239 22.06 9.30 -22.87
C GLU A 239 23.13 10.34 -23.19
N PRO A 240 23.81 10.21 -24.35
CA PRO A 240 24.92 11.11 -24.73
C PRO A 240 24.44 12.53 -25.04
N ALA A 241 23.15 12.74 -25.26
CA ALA A 241 22.54 14.04 -25.56
C ALA A 241 22.09 14.81 -24.30
N ASN A 242 22.10 14.20 -23.11
CA ASN A 242 21.58 14.83 -21.91
C ASN A 242 22.54 15.93 -21.40
N ALA A 243 22.09 17.19 -21.45
CA ALA A 243 22.88 18.35 -21.05
C ALA A 243 23.21 18.34 -19.54
N ARG A 244 22.28 17.89 -18.69
CA ARG A 244 22.51 17.85 -17.23
C ARG A 244 23.58 16.85 -16.84
N TYR A 245 23.65 15.70 -17.51
CA TYR A 245 24.72 14.73 -17.23
C TYR A 245 26.09 15.29 -17.60
N LYS A 246 26.19 16.07 -18.69
CA LYS A 246 27.44 16.72 -19.12
C LYS A 246 27.87 17.82 -18.15
N GLU A 247 26.93 18.68 -17.75
CA GLU A 247 27.19 19.76 -16.80
C GLU A 247 27.66 19.19 -15.45
N ARG A 248 26.96 18.19 -14.92
CA ARG A 248 27.34 17.54 -13.66
C ARG A 248 28.70 16.85 -13.76
N LEU A 249 29.01 16.21 -14.89
CA LEU A 249 30.32 15.59 -15.13
C LEU A 249 31.44 16.64 -15.08
N ALA A 250 31.26 17.80 -15.70
CA ALA A 250 32.25 18.86 -15.70
C ALA A 250 32.51 19.40 -14.29
N GLU A 251 31.47 19.57 -13.47
CA GLU A 251 31.62 20.00 -12.07
C GLU A 251 32.39 18.97 -11.23
N VAL A 252 32.00 17.69 -11.33
CA VAL A 252 32.67 16.60 -10.61
C VAL A 252 34.13 16.46 -11.03
N GLN A 253 34.44 16.61 -12.32
CA GLN A 253 35.81 16.60 -12.83
C GLN A 253 36.63 17.77 -12.28
N LYS A 254 36.03 18.96 -12.18
CA LYS A 254 36.69 20.12 -11.58
C LYS A 254 37.02 19.86 -10.11
N GLN A 255 36.10 19.31 -9.33
CA GLN A 255 36.33 19.00 -7.92
C GLN A 255 37.37 17.89 -7.71
N SER A 256 37.35 16.85 -8.55
CA SER A 256 38.36 15.79 -8.54
C SER A 256 39.78 16.33 -8.85
N GLN A 257 39.88 17.27 -9.80
CA GLN A 257 41.15 17.93 -10.13
C GLN A 257 41.63 18.86 -9.01
N ASP A 258 40.72 19.57 -8.34
CA ASP A 258 41.06 20.43 -7.21
C ASP A 258 41.55 19.62 -6.01
N GLU A 259 40.85 18.52 -5.67
CA GLU A 259 41.24 17.61 -4.60
C GLU A 259 42.61 16.97 -4.84
N SER A 260 42.90 16.56 -6.08
CA SER A 260 44.20 15.99 -6.44
C SER A 260 45.33 17.04 -6.44
N ARG A 261 45.02 18.30 -6.75
CA ARG A 261 45.97 19.42 -6.63
C ARG A 261 46.32 19.73 -5.17
N ASP A 262 45.34 19.76 -4.28
CA ASP A 262 45.53 20.02 -2.85
C ASP A 262 46.37 18.92 -2.18
N LYS A 263 46.02 17.64 -2.43
CA LYS A 263 46.79 16.48 -1.93
C LYS A 263 48.22 16.42 -2.49
N GLY A 264 48.44 16.86 -3.73
CA GLY A 264 49.76 16.94 -4.36
C GLY A 264 50.65 18.07 -3.80
N GLY A 265 50.06 19.12 -3.23
CA GLY A 265 50.78 20.19 -2.54
C GLY A 265 51.26 19.79 -1.14
N SER A 266 50.50 18.93 -0.45
CA SER A 266 50.80 18.50 0.92
C SER A 266 52.00 17.55 1.06
N PHE A 267 52.50 16.94 -0.03
CA PHE A 267 53.59 15.96 0.02
C PHE A 267 55.00 16.56 -0.16
N LYS A 268 55.11 17.88 -0.32
CA LYS A 268 56.39 18.61 -0.41
C LYS A 268 56.66 19.39 0.87
N ILE A 269 56.94 18.68 1.97
CA ILE A 269 57.55 19.27 3.17
C ILE A 269 58.90 18.58 3.39
N ARG A 270 59.88 19.45 3.64
CA ARG A 270 61.33 19.34 3.48
C ARG A 270 62.04 18.39 4.44
#